data_AF-A0A6M0FSK9-F1
#
_entry.id   AF-A0A6M0FSK9-F1
#
_cell.length_a   1.000
_cell.length_b   1.000
_cell.length_c   1.000
_cell.angle_alpha   90.00
_cell.angle_beta   90.00
_cell.angle_gamma   90.00
#
_symmetry.space_group_name_H-M   'P 1'
#
loop_
_entity.id
_entity.type
_entity.pdbx_description
1 polymer ?
#
loop_
_entity_poly.entity_id
_entity_poly.type
_entity_poly.pdbx_seq_one_letter_code
_entity_poly.pdbx_strand_id
1 'polypeptide(L)'
;IYNYQTAIEINPKFSWSYYNLGEALRKLTKCDEAIIAYRHAIKLEANNHLFHRRLADTLQEKGLLDEAIYNYQTAIEINPKSCWHYAALGNVYLQLENLSEAIPCLIQALKIRPDYYDVHKKIEFILKKQDRHKEAQLWKTHQKLPHNWLRKFLNLTEDWEITSESAQKNLTRIKIYSSTQFNLLSSQTIEQKKDHNFPYKKANSAEAFVVVIPEGRGSIDLATSAVITSDNKLVRDVSTGCAEVIISSDELPPINYIDGTVAFLSAKWGGFMYFHWMFDVVTRIDLLRRTNLIIDKFVFTRCDKKFQIETIAALGIKQSQIIESRFFPHIKAQKLVVPSSYKSQKGNLRVSKWGCEFLRSLFIKSQTIIKSSSKPERIYISRKLASWRRVLNEEEVVNLLEKFGFISLSLESMSIAEQALYMVAAKVIVAPHGGGLTNLVFCSPGTKVIEIFSPKYITNFYWEISNLCRLSHYYLIGENFEDDNSGKVPWKPDIIVNLTRLKKMMKFAEVELI
;
A
#
# COMPACT_ATOMS: atom_id res chain seq x y z
N ILE A 1 -39.97 -1.26 -13.85
CA ILE A 1 -40.52 -0.27 -14.82
C ILE A 1 -41.99 -0.06 -14.53
N TYR A 2 -42.85 -1.07 -14.69
CA TYR A 2 -44.29 -1.00 -14.40
C TYR A 2 -44.62 -0.29 -13.08
N ASN A 3 -44.08 -0.77 -11.95
CA ASN A 3 -44.31 -0.15 -10.64
C ASN A 3 -43.93 1.35 -10.56
N TYR A 4 -42.88 1.78 -11.28
CA TYR A 4 -42.49 3.20 -11.30
C TYR A 4 -43.40 4.02 -12.22
N GLN A 5 -43.93 3.45 -13.29
CA GLN A 5 -44.94 4.11 -14.14
C GLN A 5 -46.25 4.29 -13.36
N THR A 6 -46.71 3.27 -12.64
CA THR A 6 -47.86 3.39 -11.73
C THR A 6 -47.61 4.41 -10.63
N ALA A 7 -46.40 4.46 -10.05
CA ALA A 7 -46.05 5.48 -9.05
C ALA A 7 -46.09 6.91 -9.65
N ILE A 8 -45.72 7.08 -10.92
CA ILE A 8 -45.83 8.36 -11.65
C ILE A 8 -47.28 8.73 -11.91
N GLU A 9 -48.13 7.76 -12.28
CA GLU A 9 -49.57 7.99 -12.47
C GLU A 9 -50.24 8.45 -11.15
N ILE A 10 -49.87 7.82 -10.03
CA ILE A 10 -50.40 8.17 -8.70
C ILE A 10 -49.87 9.54 -8.24
N ASN A 11 -48.59 9.84 -8.49
CA ASN A 11 -47.98 11.11 -8.08
C ASN A 11 -47.00 11.65 -9.15
N PRO A 12 -47.50 12.42 -10.14
CA PRO A 12 -46.69 12.91 -11.26
C PRO A 12 -45.73 14.05 -10.88
N LYS A 13 -45.79 14.57 -9.64
CA LYS A 13 -44.89 15.62 -9.16
C LYS A 13 -43.73 15.09 -8.32
N PHE A 14 -43.66 13.78 -8.09
CA PHE A 14 -42.58 13.18 -7.30
C PHE A 14 -41.37 12.86 -8.18
N SER A 15 -40.36 13.72 -8.12
CA SER A 15 -39.12 13.64 -8.92
C SER A 15 -38.41 12.27 -8.84
N TRP A 16 -38.37 11.67 -7.65
CA TRP A 16 -37.71 10.38 -7.40
C TRP A 16 -38.36 9.20 -8.14
N SER A 17 -39.65 9.25 -8.46
CA SER A 17 -40.28 8.20 -9.30
C SER A 17 -39.68 8.19 -10.70
N TYR A 18 -39.47 9.38 -11.29
CA TYR A 18 -38.84 9.53 -12.60
C TYR A 18 -37.35 9.16 -12.56
N TYR A 19 -36.62 9.57 -11.51
CA TYR A 19 -35.23 9.17 -11.30
C TYR A 19 -35.08 7.63 -11.24
N ASN A 20 -35.90 6.97 -10.42
CA ASN A 20 -35.83 5.51 -10.25
C ASN A 20 -36.28 4.76 -11.51
N LEU A 21 -37.22 5.32 -12.27
CA LEU A 21 -37.56 4.83 -13.60
C LEU A 21 -36.35 4.92 -14.55
N GLY A 22 -35.65 6.06 -14.55
CA GLY A 22 -34.42 6.25 -15.32
C GLY A 22 -33.33 5.24 -14.98
N GLU A 23 -33.07 5.00 -13.69
CA GLU A 23 -32.06 4.00 -13.26
C GLU A 23 -32.46 2.57 -13.68
N ALA A 24 -33.76 2.23 -13.63
CA ALA A 24 -34.24 0.94 -14.10
C ALA A 24 -34.09 0.77 -15.62
N LEU A 25 -34.39 1.82 -16.40
CA LEU A 25 -34.25 1.82 -17.86
C LEU A 25 -32.77 1.74 -18.28
N ARG A 26 -31.89 2.51 -17.64
CA ARG A 26 -30.44 2.47 -17.89
C ARG A 26 -29.85 1.08 -17.65
N LYS A 27 -30.25 0.40 -16.57
CA LYS A 27 -29.83 -1.00 -16.30
C LYS A 27 -30.27 -1.99 -17.39
N LEU A 28 -31.34 -1.68 -18.12
CA LEU A 28 -31.80 -2.44 -19.28
C LEU A 28 -31.25 -1.89 -20.59
N THR A 29 -30.23 -1.03 -20.55
CA THR A 29 -29.59 -0.38 -21.73
C THR A 29 -30.56 0.46 -22.58
N LYS A 30 -31.70 0.86 -22.00
CA LYS A 30 -32.71 1.73 -22.61
C LYS A 30 -32.36 3.20 -22.34
N CYS A 31 -31.26 3.64 -22.95
CA CYS A 31 -30.63 4.93 -22.63
C CYS A 31 -31.51 6.13 -23.01
N ASP A 32 -32.22 6.06 -24.13
CA ASP A 32 -33.10 7.14 -24.60
C ASP A 32 -34.26 7.41 -23.64
N GLU A 33 -34.96 6.35 -23.22
CA GLU A 33 -36.06 6.48 -22.27
C GLU A 33 -35.53 6.90 -20.88
N ALA A 34 -34.34 6.43 -20.50
CA ALA A 34 -33.70 6.86 -19.26
C ALA A 34 -33.38 8.36 -19.25
N ILE A 35 -32.84 8.91 -20.35
CA ILE A 35 -32.57 10.34 -20.51
C ILE A 35 -33.86 11.16 -20.34
N ILE A 36 -34.95 10.73 -20.98
CA ILE A 36 -36.26 11.39 -20.85
C ILE A 36 -36.71 11.40 -19.39
N ALA A 37 -36.66 10.25 -18.72
CA ALA A 37 -37.05 10.12 -17.32
C ALA A 37 -36.20 11.03 -16.40
N TYR A 38 -34.87 11.07 -16.57
CA TYR A 38 -34.02 11.96 -15.78
C TYR A 38 -34.28 13.44 -16.06
N ARG A 39 -34.49 13.85 -17.32
CA ARG A 39 -34.87 15.24 -17.67
C ARG A 39 -36.18 15.65 -17.00
N HIS A 40 -37.15 14.73 -16.90
CA HIS A 40 -38.38 14.97 -16.13
C HIS A 40 -38.12 15.13 -14.63
N ALA A 41 -37.26 14.29 -14.03
CA ALA A 41 -36.86 14.44 -12.63
C ALA A 41 -36.22 15.82 -12.36
N ILE A 42 -35.31 16.27 -13.24
CA ILE A 42 -34.65 17.57 -13.17
C ILE A 42 -35.66 18.72 -13.34
N LYS A 43 -36.64 18.59 -14.23
CA LYS A 43 -37.69 19.60 -14.41
C LYS A 43 -38.51 19.81 -13.12
N LEU A 44 -38.71 18.75 -12.35
CA LEU A 44 -39.43 18.81 -11.06
C LEU A 44 -38.54 19.31 -9.92
N GLU A 45 -37.24 19.01 -9.96
CA GLU A 45 -36.29 19.35 -8.91
C GLU A 45 -34.89 19.62 -9.51
N ALA A 46 -34.69 20.86 -9.96
CA ALA A 46 -33.47 21.25 -10.69
C ALA A 46 -32.22 21.26 -9.80
N ASN A 47 -32.37 21.54 -8.49
CA ASN A 47 -31.24 21.64 -7.56
C ASN A 47 -30.80 20.29 -6.97
N ASN A 48 -31.07 19.18 -7.65
CA ASN A 48 -30.64 17.86 -7.22
C ASN A 48 -29.45 17.37 -8.05
N HIS A 49 -28.25 17.46 -7.46
CA HIS A 49 -27.02 17.07 -8.15
C HIS A 49 -26.99 15.60 -8.60
N LEU A 50 -27.71 14.70 -7.93
CA LEU A 50 -27.75 13.28 -8.30
C LEU A 50 -28.47 13.08 -9.64
N PHE A 51 -29.49 13.88 -9.92
CA PHE A 51 -30.28 13.78 -11.15
C PHE A 51 -29.44 14.23 -12.35
N HIS A 52 -28.77 15.38 -12.22
CA HIS A 52 -27.82 15.86 -13.22
C HIS A 52 -26.68 14.86 -13.46
N ARG A 53 -26.10 14.31 -12.39
CA ARG A 53 -25.04 13.28 -12.52
C ARG A 53 -25.53 12.05 -13.26
N ARG A 54 -26.73 11.52 -12.95
CA ARG A 54 -27.24 10.32 -13.64
C ARG A 54 -27.63 10.56 -15.08
N LEU A 55 -28.16 11.73 -15.39
CA LEU A 55 -28.36 12.16 -16.76
C LEU A 55 -27.01 12.20 -17.50
N ALA A 56 -25.99 12.80 -16.91
CA ALA A 56 -24.64 12.86 -17.47
C ALA A 56 -24.00 11.46 -17.67
N ASP A 57 -24.11 10.56 -16.68
CA ASP A 57 -23.64 9.16 -16.78
C ASP A 57 -24.27 8.49 -18.02
N THR A 58 -25.57 8.70 -18.25
CA THR A 58 -26.33 8.05 -19.35
C THR A 58 -26.03 8.69 -20.71
N LEU A 59 -25.88 10.01 -20.75
CA LEU A 59 -25.47 10.75 -21.94
C LEU A 59 -24.05 10.34 -22.36
N GLN A 60 -23.15 10.14 -21.40
CA GLN A 60 -21.81 9.63 -21.62
C GLN A 60 -21.84 8.21 -22.21
N GLU A 61 -22.64 7.30 -21.64
CA GLU A 61 -22.83 5.93 -22.17
C GLU A 61 -23.34 5.93 -23.61
N LYS A 62 -24.16 6.92 -23.98
CA LYS A 62 -24.69 7.10 -25.34
C LYS A 62 -23.71 7.81 -26.29
N GLY A 63 -22.62 8.39 -25.79
CA GLY A 63 -21.66 9.18 -26.57
C GLY A 63 -22.04 10.64 -26.81
N LEU A 64 -23.07 11.15 -26.11
CA LEU A 64 -23.46 12.57 -26.13
C LEU A 64 -22.62 13.36 -25.12
N LEU A 65 -21.32 13.49 -25.42
CA LEU A 65 -20.30 13.92 -24.45
C LEU A 65 -20.42 15.39 -24.03
N ASP A 66 -20.82 16.30 -24.93
CA ASP A 66 -20.98 17.73 -24.61
C ASP A 66 -22.14 17.96 -23.63
N GLU A 67 -23.28 17.29 -23.84
CA GLU A 67 -24.41 17.35 -22.90
C GLU A 67 -24.05 16.70 -21.55
N ALA A 68 -23.21 15.66 -21.56
CA ALA A 68 -22.72 15.04 -20.34
C ALA A 68 -21.82 16.02 -19.55
N ILE A 69 -20.91 16.74 -20.22
CA ILE A 69 -20.08 17.79 -19.60
C ILE A 69 -20.96 18.83 -18.92
N TYR A 70 -21.93 19.40 -19.62
CA TYR A 70 -22.83 20.40 -19.07
C TYR A 70 -23.54 19.92 -17.79
N ASN A 71 -24.06 18.69 -17.81
CA ASN A 71 -24.75 18.13 -16.65
C ASN A 71 -23.80 17.78 -15.49
N TYR A 72 -22.58 17.31 -15.76
CA TYR A 72 -21.59 17.13 -14.70
C TYR A 72 -21.15 18.47 -14.08
N GLN A 73 -20.95 19.52 -14.90
CA GLN A 73 -20.64 20.87 -14.42
C GLN A 73 -21.78 21.41 -13.54
N THR A 74 -23.03 21.26 -13.98
CA THR A 74 -24.21 21.63 -13.17
C THR A 74 -24.26 20.84 -11.85
N ALA A 75 -23.96 19.53 -11.88
CA ALA A 75 -23.90 18.72 -10.66
C ALA A 75 -22.77 19.15 -9.70
N ILE A 76 -21.66 19.67 -10.24
CA ILE A 76 -20.56 20.26 -9.46
C ILE A 76 -20.97 21.61 -8.86
N GLU A 77 -21.65 22.47 -9.61
CA GLU A 77 -22.15 23.75 -9.11
C GLU A 77 -23.11 23.55 -7.94
N ILE A 78 -24.02 22.56 -8.03
CA ILE A 78 -24.95 22.22 -6.95
C ILE A 78 -24.23 21.57 -5.75
N ASN A 79 -23.24 20.70 -6.00
CA ASN A 79 -22.48 20.02 -4.95
C ASN A 79 -20.97 20.01 -5.27
N PRO A 80 -20.24 21.07 -4.88
CA PRO A 80 -18.81 21.24 -5.19
C PRO A 80 -17.91 20.33 -4.34
N LYS A 81 -18.48 19.56 -3.41
CA LYS A 81 -17.74 18.64 -2.53
C LYS A 81 -17.80 17.19 -3.00
N SER A 82 -18.37 16.93 -4.18
CA SER A 82 -18.50 15.57 -4.72
C SER A 82 -17.30 15.18 -5.56
N CYS A 83 -16.38 14.39 -5.00
CA CYS A 83 -15.23 13.84 -5.74
C CYS A 83 -15.66 13.00 -6.96
N TRP A 84 -16.82 12.35 -6.89
CA TRP A 84 -17.38 11.54 -7.96
C TRP A 84 -17.75 12.37 -9.18
N HIS A 85 -18.26 13.59 -9.02
CA HIS A 85 -18.62 14.44 -10.15
C HIS A 85 -17.37 14.90 -10.90
N TYR A 86 -16.35 15.37 -10.18
CA TYR A 86 -15.07 15.76 -10.77
C TYR A 86 -14.37 14.60 -11.48
N ALA A 87 -14.36 13.40 -10.87
CA ALA A 87 -13.78 12.22 -11.49
C ALA A 87 -14.55 11.80 -12.76
N ALA A 88 -15.88 11.89 -12.74
CA ALA A 88 -16.71 11.58 -13.89
C ALA A 88 -16.53 12.59 -15.03
N LEU A 89 -16.49 13.89 -14.73
CA LEU A 89 -16.19 14.94 -15.70
C LEU A 89 -14.80 14.74 -16.33
N GLY A 90 -13.78 14.44 -15.51
CA GLY A 90 -12.44 14.11 -16.00
C GLY A 90 -12.42 12.88 -16.93
N ASN A 91 -13.33 11.92 -16.73
CA ASN A 91 -13.48 10.77 -17.62
C ASN A 91 -14.08 11.13 -18.97
N VAL A 92 -15.06 12.04 -18.99
CA VAL A 92 -15.65 12.52 -20.24
C VAL A 92 -14.59 13.28 -21.05
N TYR A 93 -13.84 14.18 -20.42
CA TYR A 93 -12.73 14.86 -21.10
C TYR A 93 -11.66 13.88 -21.60
N LEU A 94 -11.38 12.81 -20.86
CA LEU A 94 -10.49 11.75 -21.32
C LEU A 94 -11.02 11.01 -22.55
N GLN A 95 -12.34 10.76 -22.63
CA GLN A 95 -12.98 10.14 -23.80
C GLN A 95 -12.95 11.05 -25.02
N LEU A 96 -13.05 12.37 -24.83
CA LEU A 96 -12.87 13.39 -25.88
C LEU A 96 -11.40 13.63 -26.26
N GLU A 97 -10.46 12.93 -25.62
CA GLU A 97 -9.01 13.18 -25.73
C GLU A 97 -8.59 14.61 -25.36
N ASN A 98 -9.45 15.36 -24.66
CA ASN A 98 -9.15 16.68 -24.10
C ASN A 98 -8.36 16.54 -22.79
N LEU A 99 -7.09 16.18 -22.93
CA LEU A 99 -6.22 15.87 -21.78
C LEU A 99 -5.92 17.11 -20.91
N SER A 100 -6.01 18.33 -21.45
CA SER A 100 -5.79 19.58 -20.72
C SER A 100 -6.85 19.84 -19.65
N GLU A 101 -8.11 19.50 -19.93
CA GLU A 101 -9.22 19.66 -19.00
C GLU A 101 -9.42 18.43 -18.09
N ALA A 102 -9.01 17.25 -18.55
CA ALA A 102 -9.14 16.01 -17.78
C ALA A 102 -8.34 16.03 -16.47
N ILE A 103 -7.04 16.40 -16.52
CA ILE A 103 -6.17 16.37 -15.33
C ILE A 103 -6.68 17.32 -14.22
N PRO A 104 -7.00 18.60 -14.47
CA PRO A 104 -7.54 19.50 -13.44
C PRO A 104 -8.77 18.92 -12.73
N CYS A 105 -9.72 18.35 -13.47
CA CYS A 105 -10.90 17.70 -12.89
C CYS A 105 -10.52 16.52 -11.99
N LEU A 106 -9.64 15.65 -12.48
CA LEU A 106 -9.15 14.49 -11.71
C LEU A 106 -8.39 14.92 -10.45
N ILE A 107 -7.61 16.00 -10.51
CA ILE A 107 -6.91 16.56 -9.35
C ILE A 107 -7.89 17.11 -8.32
N GLN A 108 -8.95 17.81 -8.74
CA GLN A 108 -9.97 18.30 -7.82
C GLN A 108 -10.70 17.15 -7.11
N ALA A 109 -10.96 16.04 -7.83
CA ALA A 109 -11.46 14.82 -7.20
C ALA A 109 -10.52 14.28 -6.12
N LEU A 110 -9.20 14.33 -6.36
CA LEU A 110 -8.19 13.89 -5.40
C LEU A 110 -8.02 14.85 -4.22
N LYS A 111 -8.21 16.16 -4.39
CA LYS A 111 -8.24 17.10 -3.25
C LYS A 111 -9.36 16.72 -2.30
N ILE A 112 -10.55 16.39 -2.80
CA ILE A 112 -11.68 15.95 -1.97
C ILE A 112 -11.45 14.55 -1.40
N ARG A 113 -10.95 13.62 -2.23
CA ARG A 113 -10.72 12.22 -1.87
C ARG A 113 -9.32 11.77 -2.30
N PRO A 114 -8.29 11.97 -1.45
CA PRO A 114 -6.90 11.66 -1.81
C PRO A 114 -6.62 10.16 -2.09
N ASP A 115 -7.44 9.26 -1.52
CA ASP A 115 -7.33 7.80 -1.67
C ASP A 115 -8.05 7.23 -2.90
N TYR A 116 -8.52 8.08 -3.81
CA TYR A 116 -9.29 7.63 -4.97
C TYR A 116 -8.38 6.97 -6.03
N TYR A 117 -8.03 5.71 -5.81
CA TYR A 117 -7.04 4.94 -6.59
C TYR A 117 -7.33 4.88 -8.10
N ASP A 118 -8.60 4.81 -8.51
CA ASP A 118 -8.97 4.81 -9.93
C ASP A 118 -8.62 6.14 -10.61
N VAL A 119 -8.65 7.25 -9.88
CA VAL A 119 -8.24 8.56 -10.39
C VAL A 119 -6.71 8.61 -10.57
N HIS A 120 -5.93 8.07 -9.63
CA HIS A 120 -4.48 7.93 -9.79
C HIS A 120 -4.11 7.15 -11.06
N LYS A 121 -4.81 6.04 -11.34
CA LYS A 121 -4.63 5.25 -12.57
C LYS A 121 -4.98 6.03 -13.84
N LYS A 122 -6.02 6.85 -13.80
CA LYS A 122 -6.43 7.68 -14.95
C LYS A 122 -5.40 8.75 -15.25
N ILE A 123 -4.85 9.40 -14.22
CA ILE A 123 -3.74 10.36 -14.40
C ILE A 123 -2.50 9.64 -14.95
N GLU A 124 -2.13 8.47 -14.40
CA GLU A 124 -1.05 7.63 -14.96
C GLU A 124 -1.27 7.35 -16.46
N PHE A 125 -2.49 6.94 -16.84
CA PHE A 125 -2.85 6.63 -18.22
C PHE A 125 -2.73 7.85 -19.14
N ILE A 126 -3.26 9.00 -18.72
CA ILE A 126 -3.14 10.26 -19.47
C ILE A 126 -1.67 10.60 -19.69
N LEU A 127 -0.84 10.49 -18.67
CA LEU A 127 0.58 10.82 -18.77
C LEU A 127 1.34 9.86 -19.67
N LYS A 128 0.95 8.58 -19.71
CA LYS A 128 1.49 7.62 -20.69
C LYS A 128 1.09 7.99 -22.12
N LYS A 129 -0.15 8.42 -22.36
CA LYS A 129 -0.60 8.92 -23.67
C LYS A 129 0.19 10.17 -24.13
N GLN A 130 0.70 10.96 -23.18
CA GLN A 130 1.52 12.14 -23.43
C GLN A 130 3.04 11.85 -23.49
N ASP A 131 3.46 10.57 -23.50
CA ASP A 131 4.87 10.14 -23.42
C ASP A 131 5.62 10.61 -22.15
N ARG A 132 4.89 11.03 -21.11
CA ARG A 132 5.42 11.51 -19.83
C ARG A 132 5.63 10.34 -18.86
N HIS A 133 6.37 9.32 -19.28
CA HIS A 133 6.53 8.05 -18.54
C HIS A 133 7.11 8.21 -17.12
N LYS A 134 8.03 9.16 -16.91
CA LYS A 134 8.62 9.42 -15.59
C LYS A 134 7.57 9.86 -14.59
N GLU A 135 6.65 10.73 -15.01
CA GLU A 135 5.60 11.27 -14.15
C GLU A 135 4.48 10.25 -13.96
N ALA A 136 4.11 9.52 -15.02
CA ALA A 136 3.18 8.41 -14.92
C ALA A 136 3.64 7.39 -13.85
N GLN A 137 4.94 7.12 -13.78
CA GLN A 137 5.51 6.22 -12.76
C GLN A 137 5.34 6.77 -11.33
N LEU A 138 5.42 8.09 -11.12
CA LEU A 138 5.19 8.71 -9.81
C LEU A 138 3.74 8.48 -9.35
N TRP A 139 2.77 8.70 -10.24
CA TRP A 139 1.35 8.46 -9.99
C TRP A 139 1.04 6.98 -9.75
N LYS A 140 1.56 6.10 -10.61
CA LYS A 140 1.42 4.65 -10.46
C LYS A 140 1.87 4.16 -9.08
N THR A 141 2.95 4.72 -8.56
CA THR A 141 3.56 4.28 -7.30
C THR A 141 3.17 5.15 -6.10
N HIS A 142 2.33 6.17 -6.29
CA HIS A 142 1.95 7.18 -5.30
C HIS A 142 3.21 7.73 -4.62
N GLN A 143 4.12 8.27 -5.43
CA GLN A 143 5.30 8.99 -4.97
C GLN A 143 5.03 10.49 -4.90
N LYS A 144 5.97 11.20 -4.28
CA LYS A 144 5.94 12.66 -4.19
C LYS A 144 5.89 13.27 -5.58
N LEU A 145 5.01 14.24 -5.75
CA LEU A 145 4.83 14.94 -7.01
C LEU A 145 5.93 16.00 -7.18
N PRO A 146 6.38 16.27 -8.42
CA PRO A 146 7.40 17.27 -8.68
C PRO A 146 6.85 18.69 -8.50
N HIS A 147 7.68 19.65 -8.08
CA HIS A 147 7.25 21.02 -7.74
C HIS A 147 6.47 21.74 -8.84
N ASN A 148 6.79 21.48 -10.12
CA ASN A 148 6.04 22.05 -11.24
C ASN A 148 4.57 21.58 -11.27
N TRP A 149 4.29 20.33 -10.89
CA TRP A 149 2.93 19.81 -10.74
C TRP A 149 2.20 20.45 -9.59
N LEU A 150 2.88 20.55 -8.46
CA LEU A 150 2.33 21.14 -7.24
C LEU A 150 1.92 22.59 -7.49
N ARG A 151 2.77 23.34 -8.19
CA ARG A 151 2.46 24.72 -8.61
C ARG A 151 1.28 24.77 -9.58
N LYS A 152 1.30 23.94 -10.63
CA LYS A 152 0.32 24.00 -11.71
C LYS A 152 -1.08 23.55 -11.30
N PHE A 153 -1.19 22.49 -10.51
CA PHE A 153 -2.46 21.81 -10.27
C PHE A 153 -2.93 21.87 -8.82
N LEU A 154 -2.03 22.12 -7.85
CA LEU A 154 -2.38 22.22 -6.43
C LEU A 154 -2.18 23.64 -5.86
N ASN A 155 -1.76 24.60 -6.70
CA ASN A 155 -1.46 25.98 -6.33
C ASN A 155 -0.49 26.12 -5.14
N LEU A 156 0.43 25.15 -4.99
CA LEU A 156 1.45 25.15 -3.95
C LEU A 156 2.69 25.88 -4.49
N THR A 157 2.77 27.20 -4.24
CA THR A 157 3.79 28.08 -4.83
C THR A 157 4.99 28.29 -3.90
N GLU A 158 4.79 28.62 -2.61
CA GLU A 158 5.88 28.88 -1.65
C GLU A 158 5.47 28.55 -0.20
N ASP A 159 6.45 28.23 0.66
CA ASP A 159 6.34 28.00 2.12
C ASP A 159 5.29 26.98 2.62
N TRP A 160 4.99 25.96 1.83
CA TRP A 160 4.01 24.90 2.17
C TRP A 160 4.65 23.61 2.69
N GLU A 161 5.97 23.45 2.56
CA GLU A 161 6.71 22.27 3.04
C GLU A 161 7.97 22.62 3.83
N ILE A 162 8.33 21.72 4.73
CA ILE A 162 9.60 21.71 5.47
C ILE A 162 10.16 20.29 5.52
N THR A 163 11.41 20.17 5.93
CA THR A 163 12.03 18.89 6.26
C THR A 163 12.34 18.83 7.76
N SER A 164 12.50 17.62 8.31
CA SER A 164 12.93 17.49 9.71
C SER A 164 14.29 18.11 10.00
N GLU A 165 15.14 18.31 8.99
CA GLU A 165 16.43 19.00 9.09
C GLU A 165 16.31 20.53 9.12
N SER A 166 15.15 21.06 8.72
CA SER A 166 14.88 22.50 8.78
C SER A 166 14.77 22.90 10.24
N ALA A 167 15.84 23.44 10.83
CA ALA A 167 15.86 23.91 12.21
C ALA A 167 14.84 25.06 12.37
N GLN A 168 13.66 24.75 12.89
CA GLN A 168 12.57 25.70 13.11
C GLN A 168 11.97 25.48 14.50
N LYS A 169 11.34 26.52 15.06
CA LYS A 169 10.69 26.47 16.38
C LYS A 169 9.58 25.41 16.49
N ASN A 170 9.05 24.94 15.35
CA ASN A 170 7.82 24.15 15.29
C ASN A 170 8.06 22.64 15.17
N LEU A 171 9.31 22.18 15.16
CA LEU A 171 9.65 20.75 15.24
C LEU A 171 11.01 20.51 15.89
N THR A 172 11.21 19.30 16.40
CA THR A 172 12.50 18.82 16.91
C THR A 172 12.83 17.47 16.29
N ARG A 173 14.06 17.32 15.80
CA ARG A 173 14.55 16.07 15.23
C ARG A 173 15.53 15.39 16.18
N ILE A 174 15.25 14.14 16.51
CA ILE A 174 16.10 13.29 17.35
C ILE A 174 16.71 12.20 16.47
N LYS A 175 18.00 12.31 16.18
CA LYS A 175 18.74 11.28 15.42
C LYS A 175 18.95 10.04 16.30
N ILE A 176 18.63 8.86 15.78
CA ILE A 176 18.74 7.58 16.50
C ILE A 176 19.85 6.72 15.90
N TYR A 177 19.80 6.50 14.58
CA TYR A 177 20.79 5.70 13.86
C TYR A 177 21.37 6.51 12.72
N SER A 178 22.70 6.58 12.64
CA SER A 178 23.41 7.12 11.47
C SER A 178 23.22 6.23 10.24
N SER A 179 23.35 6.80 9.05
CA SER A 179 23.40 6.01 7.83
C SER A 179 24.59 5.05 7.84
N THR A 180 24.37 3.82 7.40
CA THR A 180 25.42 2.78 7.36
C THR A 180 25.48 2.15 5.97
N GLN A 181 26.68 1.95 5.45
CA GLN A 181 26.89 1.28 4.16
C GLN A 181 27.20 -0.21 4.37
N PHE A 182 26.68 -1.06 3.48
CA PHE A 182 26.93 -2.50 3.47
C PHE A 182 27.24 -2.99 2.06
N ASN A 183 28.01 -4.07 1.98
CA ASN A 183 28.19 -4.82 0.75
C ASN A 183 27.12 -5.92 0.70
N LEU A 184 26.33 -5.95 -0.38
CA LEU A 184 25.36 -7.01 -0.62
C LEU A 184 25.95 -8.06 -1.56
N LEU A 185 25.79 -9.32 -1.21
CA LEU A 185 26.11 -10.45 -2.07
C LEU A 185 24.99 -10.64 -3.10
N SER A 186 25.36 -10.91 -4.35
CA SER A 186 24.40 -11.30 -5.39
C SER A 186 23.61 -12.52 -4.96
N SER A 187 22.34 -12.58 -5.35
CA SER A 187 21.61 -13.85 -5.26
C SER A 187 22.17 -14.86 -6.24
N GLN A 188 22.19 -16.12 -5.82
CA GLN A 188 22.67 -17.24 -6.62
C GLN A 188 21.52 -17.88 -7.42
N THR A 189 21.78 -18.41 -8.61
CA THR A 189 20.74 -19.02 -9.44
C THR A 189 21.31 -19.91 -10.54
N ILE A 190 20.47 -20.80 -11.07
CA ILE A 190 20.70 -21.58 -12.28
C ILE A 190 20.11 -20.93 -13.55
N GLU A 191 19.42 -19.79 -13.43
CA GLU A 191 18.90 -19.08 -14.60
C GLU A 191 20.03 -18.63 -15.53
N GLN A 192 19.83 -18.79 -16.84
CA GLN A 192 20.82 -18.39 -17.85
C GLN A 192 21.14 -16.89 -17.79
N LYS A 193 20.10 -16.08 -17.54
CA LYS A 193 20.22 -14.63 -17.39
C LYS A 193 19.90 -14.23 -15.95
N LYS A 194 20.90 -13.65 -15.28
CA LYS A 194 20.71 -13.08 -13.94
C LYS A 194 19.75 -11.90 -14.00
N ASP A 195 18.87 -11.81 -13.01
CA ASP A 195 17.92 -10.71 -12.90
C ASP A 195 18.60 -9.46 -12.33
N HIS A 196 18.33 -8.32 -12.94
CA HIS A 196 18.87 -7.01 -12.57
C HIS A 196 18.49 -6.55 -11.15
N ASN A 197 17.51 -7.19 -10.51
CA ASN A 197 17.12 -6.91 -9.13
C ASN A 197 18.10 -7.47 -8.08
N PHE A 198 18.98 -8.41 -8.43
CA PHE A 198 19.91 -9.07 -7.49
C PHE A 198 21.40 -8.85 -7.81
N PRO A 199 21.88 -7.62 -8.09
CA PRO A 199 23.28 -7.39 -8.38
C PRO A 199 24.10 -7.37 -7.09
N TYR A 200 25.40 -7.68 -7.20
CA TYR A 200 26.36 -7.28 -6.18
C TYR A 200 26.42 -5.75 -6.19
N LYS A 201 26.14 -5.14 -5.04
CA LYS A 201 26.20 -3.68 -4.92
C LYS A 201 26.48 -3.24 -3.49
N LYS A 202 27.07 -2.07 -3.37
CA LYS A 202 27.05 -1.30 -2.13
C LYS A 202 25.65 -0.72 -1.94
N ALA A 203 25.10 -0.86 -0.75
CA ALA A 203 23.80 -0.31 -0.39
C ALA A 203 23.90 0.42 0.94
N ASN A 204 23.05 1.43 1.12
CA ASN A 204 22.99 2.21 2.35
C ASN A 204 21.72 1.86 3.13
N SER A 205 21.81 1.77 4.44
CA SER A 205 20.66 1.96 5.30
C SER A 205 20.55 3.46 5.60
N ALA A 206 19.36 4.02 5.37
CA ALA A 206 19.11 5.44 5.61
C ALA A 206 19.31 5.79 7.09
N GLU A 207 19.65 7.05 7.35
CA GLU A 207 19.59 7.60 8.70
C GLU A 207 18.17 7.44 9.26
N ALA A 208 18.06 6.99 10.51
CA ALA A 208 16.78 6.83 11.21
C ALA A 208 16.70 7.79 12.40
N PHE A 209 15.54 8.41 12.54
CA PHE A 209 15.31 9.51 13.46
C PHE A 209 13.85 9.57 13.89
N VAL A 210 13.57 10.37 14.91
CA VAL A 210 12.23 10.69 15.39
C VAL A 210 12.02 12.19 15.26
N VAL A 211 10.85 12.60 14.74
CA VAL A 211 10.44 14.00 14.69
C VAL A 211 9.38 14.24 15.75
N VAL A 212 9.51 15.32 16.52
CA VAL A 212 8.56 15.76 17.54
C VAL A 212 7.98 17.09 17.08
N ILE A 213 6.66 17.17 17.02
CA ILE A 213 5.93 18.32 16.45
C ILE A 213 4.88 18.77 17.49
N PRO A 214 5.11 19.89 18.20
CA PRO A 214 4.11 20.50 19.06
C PRO A 214 2.86 20.86 18.25
N GLU A 215 1.68 20.53 18.77
CA GLU A 215 0.39 20.78 18.11
C GLU A 215 0.31 20.22 16.67
N GLY A 216 1.09 19.17 16.38
CA GLY A 216 1.21 18.57 15.06
C GLY A 216 -0.01 17.75 14.66
N ARG A 217 -0.25 17.65 13.35
CA ARG A 217 -1.32 16.85 12.75
C ARG A 217 -0.79 15.68 11.95
N GLY A 218 -1.48 14.54 12.09
CA GLY A 218 -1.27 13.36 11.27
C GLY A 218 -2.52 13.12 10.44
N SER A 219 -2.37 12.97 9.13
CA SER A 219 -3.44 12.56 8.23
C SER A 219 -3.00 11.31 7.47
N ILE A 220 -3.90 10.35 7.32
CA ILE A 220 -3.62 9.14 6.55
C ILE A 220 -4.85 8.66 5.79
N ASP A 221 -4.57 8.18 4.60
CA ASP A 221 -5.48 7.38 3.81
C ASP A 221 -4.85 6.03 3.44
N LEU A 222 -5.49 5.25 2.55
CA LEU A 222 -4.98 3.92 2.18
C LEU A 222 -3.55 3.93 1.61
N ALA A 223 -3.16 5.00 0.92
CA ALA A 223 -1.94 5.10 0.12
C ALA A 223 -0.97 6.21 0.57
N THR A 224 -1.42 7.17 1.36
CA THR A 224 -0.73 8.42 1.67
C THR A 224 -0.79 8.73 3.16
N SER A 225 0.31 9.21 3.72
CA SER A 225 0.36 9.77 5.08
C SER A 225 0.98 11.18 5.04
N ALA A 226 0.24 12.17 5.53
CA ALA A 226 0.72 13.54 5.67
C ALA A 226 0.99 13.85 7.15
N VAL A 227 2.14 14.44 7.40
CA VAL A 227 2.53 14.96 8.72
C VAL A 227 2.64 16.46 8.58
N ILE A 228 1.93 17.20 9.42
CA ILE A 228 1.70 18.63 9.24
C ILE A 228 2.00 19.36 10.54
N THR A 229 2.73 20.47 10.46
CA THR A 229 3.00 21.34 11.61
C THR A 229 1.78 22.19 11.99
N SER A 230 1.86 22.86 13.13
CA SER A 230 0.82 23.76 13.63
C SER A 230 0.61 24.99 12.75
N ASP A 231 1.62 25.42 12.00
CA ASP A 231 1.58 26.49 11.00
C ASP A 231 1.27 25.98 9.58
N ASN A 232 0.62 24.82 9.45
CA ASN A 232 0.15 24.23 8.20
C ASN A 232 1.24 23.88 7.16
N LYS A 233 2.46 23.55 7.59
CA LYS A 233 3.53 23.08 6.69
C LYS A 233 3.62 21.56 6.67
N LEU A 234 3.76 20.98 5.48
CA LEU A 234 3.98 19.55 5.31
C LEU A 234 5.41 19.19 5.72
N VAL A 235 5.57 18.26 6.66
CA VAL A 235 6.87 17.68 7.01
C VAL A 235 7.21 16.58 6.01
N ARG A 236 7.86 16.98 4.91
CA ARG A 236 8.00 16.21 3.68
C ARG A 236 8.69 14.87 3.91
N ASP A 237 9.70 14.79 4.75
CA ASP A 237 10.58 13.62 4.91
C ASP A 237 10.06 12.51 5.82
N VAL A 238 9.03 12.78 6.62
CA VAL A 238 8.27 11.77 7.38
C VAL A 238 6.85 11.55 6.83
N SER A 239 6.49 12.27 5.76
CA SER A 239 5.27 12.04 4.98
C SER A 239 5.51 11.04 3.84
N THR A 240 4.50 10.25 3.49
CA THR A 240 4.54 9.22 2.45
C THR A 240 3.37 9.36 1.48
N GLY A 241 3.47 8.78 0.28
CA GLY A 241 2.41 8.91 -0.72
C GLY A 241 2.44 10.26 -1.45
N CYS A 242 1.27 10.72 -1.87
CA CYS A 242 1.05 12.04 -2.46
C CYS A 242 0.52 13.01 -1.40
N ALA A 243 1.28 13.20 -0.32
CA ALA A 243 0.86 14.00 0.84
C ALA A 243 0.60 15.47 0.50
N GLU A 244 1.14 15.95 -0.62
CA GLU A 244 0.89 17.27 -1.17
C GLU A 244 -0.58 17.47 -1.60
N VAL A 245 -1.26 16.40 -2.01
CA VAL A 245 -2.71 16.42 -2.28
C VAL A 245 -3.49 16.63 -0.98
N ILE A 246 -3.03 16.04 0.13
CA ILE A 246 -3.67 16.19 1.44
C ILE A 246 -3.52 17.63 1.94
N ILE A 247 -2.30 18.21 1.92
CA ILE A 247 -2.08 19.55 2.47
C ILE A 247 -2.75 20.66 1.65
N SER A 248 -3.02 20.43 0.37
CA SER A 248 -3.73 21.38 -0.49
C SER A 248 -5.25 21.23 -0.43
N SER A 249 -5.77 20.24 0.30
CA SER A 249 -7.20 19.97 0.40
C SER A 249 -7.88 20.81 1.49
N ASP A 250 -8.96 21.49 1.10
CA ASP A 250 -9.85 22.20 2.01
C ASP A 250 -11.02 21.30 2.50
N GLU A 251 -11.05 20.04 2.06
CA GLU A 251 -12.17 19.09 2.25
C GLU A 251 -11.76 17.86 3.06
N LEU A 252 -10.68 17.97 3.84
CA LEU A 252 -10.22 16.87 4.69
C LEU A 252 -11.25 16.51 5.77
N PRO A 253 -11.25 15.26 6.24
CA PRO A 253 -12.05 14.87 7.41
C PRO A 253 -11.80 15.79 8.60
N PRO A 254 -12.82 16.01 9.47
CA PRO A 254 -12.66 16.82 10.66
C PRO A 254 -11.48 16.36 11.53
N ILE A 255 -10.81 17.33 12.15
CA ILE A 255 -9.69 17.07 13.05
C ILE A 255 -10.20 16.38 14.31
N ASN A 256 -9.59 15.26 14.67
CA ASN A 256 -9.77 14.59 15.94
C ASN A 256 -8.63 14.99 16.90
N TYR A 257 -8.97 15.68 17.98
CA TYR A 257 -8.01 16.13 18.98
C TYR A 257 -7.68 14.99 19.95
N ILE A 258 -6.39 14.77 20.20
CA ILE A 258 -5.89 13.74 21.09
C ILE A 258 -4.93 14.40 22.09
N ASP A 259 -5.24 14.25 23.38
CA ASP A 259 -4.38 14.75 24.44
C ASP A 259 -3.10 13.93 24.59
N GLY A 260 -2.02 14.61 25.01
CA GLY A 260 -0.73 14.01 25.30
C GLY A 260 0.20 13.84 24.09
N THR A 261 1.19 12.97 24.29
CA THR A 261 2.25 12.63 23.33
C THR A 261 1.81 11.42 22.50
N VAL A 262 1.61 11.63 21.21
CA VAL A 262 1.01 10.64 20.31
C VAL A 262 2.02 10.20 19.26
N ALA A 263 2.35 8.91 19.25
CA ALA A 263 3.18 8.31 18.23
C ALA A 263 2.38 7.99 16.96
N PHE A 264 2.75 8.60 15.83
CA PHE A 264 2.11 8.38 14.54
C PHE A 264 2.85 7.30 13.73
N LEU A 265 2.36 6.06 13.81
CA LEU A 265 2.97 4.88 13.18
C LEU A 265 2.22 4.38 11.95
N SER A 266 1.04 4.92 11.70
CA SER A 266 0.28 4.76 10.47
C SER A 266 1.16 4.92 9.22
N ALA A 267 1.14 3.91 8.35
CA ALA A 267 2.03 3.81 7.21
C ALA A 267 1.31 3.17 6.01
N LYS A 268 1.71 3.58 4.80
CA LYS A 268 1.24 2.98 3.54
C LYS A 268 1.37 1.45 3.57
N TRP A 269 0.29 0.73 3.29
CA TRP A 269 0.17 -0.73 3.36
C TRP A 269 0.38 -1.38 4.75
N GLY A 270 0.78 -0.61 5.77
CA GLY A 270 1.10 -1.10 7.12
C GLY A 270 -0.10 -1.77 7.79
N GLY A 271 -1.32 -1.37 7.45
CA GLY A 271 -2.53 -1.96 8.00
C GLY A 271 -2.88 -3.37 7.49
N PHE A 272 -2.31 -3.83 6.37
CA PHE A 272 -2.87 -4.99 5.66
C PHE A 272 -1.88 -6.13 5.47
N MET A 273 -0.63 -5.82 5.14
CA MET A 273 0.36 -6.80 4.70
C MET A 273 1.38 -7.07 5.79
N TYR A 274 1.69 -8.34 6.03
CA TYR A 274 2.61 -8.76 7.11
C TYR A 274 3.99 -8.10 7.01
N PHE A 275 4.61 -8.07 5.82
CA PHE A 275 5.90 -7.40 5.61
C PHE A 275 5.86 -5.92 6.00
N HIS A 276 4.86 -5.19 5.51
CA HIS A 276 4.71 -3.75 5.77
C HIS A 276 4.40 -3.48 7.25
N TRP A 277 3.63 -4.35 7.90
CA TRP A 277 3.45 -4.25 9.34
C TRP A 277 4.76 -4.44 10.11
N MET A 278 5.51 -5.50 9.81
CA MET A 278 6.76 -5.80 10.53
C MET A 278 7.81 -4.71 10.31
N PHE A 279 8.07 -4.31 9.06
CA PHE A 279 9.12 -3.33 8.77
C PHE A 279 8.62 -1.88 8.81
N ASP A 280 7.51 -1.53 8.17
CA ASP A 280 7.06 -0.12 8.09
C ASP A 280 6.29 0.37 9.33
N VAL A 281 5.96 -0.52 10.28
CA VAL A 281 5.26 -0.17 11.53
C VAL A 281 6.05 -0.64 12.76
N VAL A 282 6.24 -1.95 12.94
CA VAL A 282 6.81 -2.51 14.18
C VAL A 282 8.24 -2.03 14.40
N THR A 283 9.13 -2.08 13.40
CA THR A 283 10.52 -1.62 13.62
C THR A 283 10.60 -0.15 14.04
N ARG A 284 9.71 0.71 13.56
CA ARG A 284 9.70 2.14 13.93
C ARG A 284 9.44 2.39 15.42
N ILE A 285 8.91 1.42 16.15
CA ILE A 285 8.73 1.51 17.60
C ILE A 285 10.07 1.41 18.33
N ASP A 286 11.08 0.73 17.77
CA ASP A 286 12.44 0.74 18.32
C ASP A 286 13.02 2.16 18.36
N LEU A 287 12.75 2.95 17.32
CA LEU A 287 13.18 4.35 17.26
C LEU A 287 12.59 5.16 18.41
N LEU A 288 11.32 4.93 18.76
CA LEU A 288 10.65 5.57 19.90
C LEU A 288 11.27 5.13 21.23
N ARG A 289 11.50 3.83 21.41
CA ARG A 289 12.08 3.25 22.64
C ARG A 289 13.50 3.72 22.93
N ARG A 290 14.21 4.21 21.91
CA ARG A 290 15.55 4.80 22.03
C ARG A 290 15.54 6.30 22.33
N THR A 291 14.37 6.89 22.48
CA THR A 291 14.21 8.26 22.99
C THR A 291 13.83 8.24 24.47
N ASN A 292 13.96 9.39 25.13
CA ASN A 292 13.41 9.61 26.48
C ASN A 292 11.95 10.09 26.46
N LEU A 293 11.23 9.92 25.34
CA LEU A 293 9.84 10.35 25.21
C LEU A 293 8.89 9.35 25.86
N ILE A 294 7.98 9.86 26.67
CA ILE A 294 6.82 9.10 27.16
C ILE A 294 5.74 9.18 26.09
N ILE A 295 5.26 8.04 25.61
CA ILE A 295 4.21 7.96 24.59
C ILE A 295 2.90 7.54 25.24
N ASP A 296 1.88 8.40 25.15
CA ASP A 296 0.57 8.18 25.73
C ASP A 296 -0.32 7.33 24.81
N LYS A 297 -0.27 7.62 23.50
CA LYS A 297 -1.07 6.95 22.47
C LYS A 297 -0.24 6.55 21.25
N PHE A 298 -0.61 5.45 20.62
CA PHE A 298 -0.03 4.94 19.39
C PHE A 298 -1.10 4.88 18.30
N VAL A 299 -0.83 5.53 17.18
CA VAL A 299 -1.73 5.59 16.03
C VAL A 299 -1.27 4.58 15.00
N PHE A 300 -2.11 3.60 14.73
CA PHE A 300 -1.92 2.57 13.71
C PHE A 300 -3.02 2.65 12.67
N THR A 301 -2.76 2.15 11.45
CA THR A 301 -3.79 2.15 10.40
C THR A 301 -4.98 1.28 10.80
N ARG A 302 -4.69 0.08 11.30
CA ARG A 302 -5.63 -0.89 11.87
C ARG A 302 -4.87 -1.95 12.66
N CYS A 303 -5.55 -2.61 13.60
CA CYS A 303 -4.99 -3.57 14.55
C CYS A 303 -5.93 -4.77 14.78
N ASP A 304 -6.48 -5.35 13.71
CA ASP A 304 -7.47 -6.43 13.80
C ASP A 304 -7.02 -7.76 13.18
N LYS A 305 -5.76 -7.86 12.74
CA LYS A 305 -5.15 -9.13 12.30
C LYS A 305 -4.38 -9.79 13.45
N LYS A 306 -4.39 -11.13 13.49
CA LYS A 306 -3.69 -11.94 14.50
C LYS A 306 -2.23 -11.51 14.70
N PHE A 307 -1.47 -11.37 13.61
CA PHE A 307 -0.06 -10.94 13.67
C PHE A 307 0.13 -9.50 14.23
N GLN A 308 -0.86 -8.61 14.05
CA GLN A 308 -0.83 -7.26 14.60
C GLN A 308 -1.06 -7.29 16.11
N ILE A 309 -2.06 -8.03 16.54
CA ILE A 309 -2.39 -8.21 17.96
C ILE A 309 -1.21 -8.84 18.70
N GLU A 310 -0.61 -9.90 18.14
CA GLU A 310 0.54 -10.58 18.76
C GLU A 310 1.78 -9.69 18.88
N THR A 311 2.10 -8.90 17.85
CA THR A 311 3.23 -7.96 17.91
C THR A 311 2.98 -6.81 18.88
N ILE A 312 1.77 -6.23 18.89
CA ILE A 312 1.38 -5.18 19.85
C ILE A 312 1.51 -5.69 21.28
N ALA A 313 1.02 -6.90 21.54
CA ALA A 313 1.16 -7.55 22.85
C ALA A 313 2.62 -7.77 23.23
N ALA A 314 3.45 -8.27 22.30
CA ALA A 314 4.89 -8.44 22.52
C ALA A 314 5.62 -7.11 22.79
N LEU A 315 5.09 -5.99 22.27
CA LEU A 315 5.59 -4.65 22.52
C LEU A 315 5.10 -4.04 23.84
N GLY A 316 4.18 -4.70 24.55
CA GLY A 316 3.61 -4.21 25.81
C GLY A 316 2.69 -3.00 25.66
N ILE A 317 2.17 -2.75 24.45
CA ILE A 317 1.25 -1.64 24.18
C ILE A 317 -0.16 -2.06 24.60
N LYS A 318 -0.78 -1.30 25.51
CA LYS A 318 -2.12 -1.60 26.01
C LYS A 318 -3.18 -1.19 25.00
N GLN A 319 -4.32 -1.89 24.97
CA GLN A 319 -5.44 -1.55 24.09
C GLN A 319 -5.93 -0.10 24.28
N SER A 320 -5.92 0.40 25.52
CA SER A 320 -6.29 1.79 25.83
C SER A 320 -5.33 2.84 25.25
N GLN A 321 -4.15 2.45 24.80
CA GLN A 321 -3.17 3.34 24.16
C GLN A 321 -3.34 3.38 22.64
N ILE A 322 -4.18 2.52 22.05
CA ILE A 322 -4.27 2.37 20.59
C ILE A 322 -5.33 3.29 20.02
N ILE A 323 -4.98 3.94 18.91
CA ILE A 323 -5.90 4.71 18.06
C ILE A 323 -5.79 4.15 16.64
N GLU A 324 -6.91 3.74 16.06
CA GLU A 324 -6.94 3.25 14.68
C GLU A 324 -7.33 4.38 13.72
N SER A 325 -6.40 4.77 12.84
CA SER A 325 -6.62 5.88 11.93
C SER A 325 -7.62 5.58 10.82
N ARG A 326 -8.04 4.33 10.61
CA ARG A 326 -9.19 4.02 9.73
C ARG A 326 -10.50 4.64 10.22
N PHE A 327 -10.62 4.93 11.51
CA PHE A 327 -11.77 5.61 12.11
C PHE A 327 -11.50 7.09 12.35
N PHE A 328 -10.24 7.43 12.63
CA PHE A 328 -9.78 8.80 12.87
C PHE A 328 -8.65 9.15 11.89
N PRO A 329 -8.96 9.38 10.60
CA PRO A 329 -7.94 9.54 9.56
C PRO A 329 -7.19 10.86 9.65
N HIS A 330 -7.75 11.86 10.32
CA HIS A 330 -7.14 13.16 10.55
C HIS A 330 -7.14 13.48 12.05
N ILE A 331 -5.94 13.57 12.62
CA ILE A 331 -5.73 13.82 14.04
C ILE A 331 -4.87 15.04 14.29
N LYS A 332 -5.05 15.66 15.46
CA LYS A 332 -4.14 16.65 16.04
C LYS A 332 -3.78 16.23 17.44
N ALA A 333 -2.49 16.28 17.78
CA ALA A 333 -2.00 15.93 19.11
C ALA A 333 -1.29 17.10 19.77
N GLN A 334 -1.31 17.17 21.11
CA GLN A 334 -0.51 18.15 21.85
C GLN A 334 0.97 18.05 21.49
N LYS A 335 1.46 16.81 21.34
CA LYS A 335 2.78 16.51 20.80
C LYS A 335 2.70 15.31 19.87
N LEU A 336 2.82 15.54 18.58
CA LEU A 336 2.88 14.47 17.59
C LEU A 336 4.33 13.97 17.46
N VAL A 337 4.55 12.67 17.60
CA VAL A 337 5.85 12.03 17.50
C VAL A 337 5.85 11.09 16.31
N VAL A 338 6.71 11.35 15.33
CA VAL A 338 6.75 10.61 14.06
C VAL A 338 8.13 10.01 13.83
N PRO A 339 8.29 8.68 13.99
CA PRO A 339 9.51 8.00 13.58
C PRO A 339 9.66 8.02 12.06
N SER A 340 10.87 8.23 11.58
CA SER A 340 11.21 8.15 10.16
C SER A 340 10.81 6.80 9.56
N SER A 341 10.22 6.82 8.35
CA SER A 341 9.99 5.61 7.57
C SER A 341 11.20 5.25 6.71
N TYR A 342 11.32 4.00 6.28
CA TYR A 342 12.31 3.61 5.27
C TYR A 342 12.02 4.33 3.96
N LYS A 343 12.85 5.32 3.62
CA LYS A 343 12.78 6.00 2.33
C LYS A 343 13.37 5.08 1.27
N SER A 344 12.56 4.71 0.28
CA SER A 344 13.07 4.21 -1.00
C SER A 344 13.68 5.41 -1.75
N GLN A 345 14.88 5.81 -1.34
CA GLN A 345 15.76 6.63 -2.17
C GLN A 345 16.67 5.68 -2.96
N LYS A 346 17.05 6.09 -4.16
CA LYS A 346 17.92 5.30 -5.04
C LYS A 346 19.22 4.96 -4.30
N GLY A 347 19.48 3.67 -4.08
CA GLY A 347 20.66 3.16 -3.38
C GLY A 347 20.44 2.77 -1.91
N ASN A 348 19.27 3.10 -1.33
CA ASN A 348 18.93 2.68 0.02
C ASN A 348 18.19 1.33 0.03
N LEU A 349 18.44 0.53 1.07
CA LEU A 349 17.70 -0.68 1.38
C LEU A 349 16.25 -0.36 1.80
N ARG A 350 15.32 -1.26 1.50
CA ARG A 350 13.92 -1.18 1.97
C ARG A 350 13.80 -1.55 3.45
N VAL A 351 14.72 -2.35 3.96
CA VAL A 351 14.83 -2.79 5.35
C VAL A 351 16.15 -2.32 5.97
N SER A 352 16.28 -2.37 7.30
CA SER A 352 17.50 -1.97 8.01
C SER A 352 18.04 -3.08 8.89
N LYS A 353 19.36 -3.03 9.14
CA LYS A 353 20.03 -3.97 10.04
C LYS A 353 19.46 -3.87 11.46
N TRP A 354 19.30 -2.65 11.98
CA TRP A 354 18.73 -2.41 13.30
C TRP A 354 17.28 -2.88 13.39
N GLY A 355 16.49 -2.75 12.30
CA GLY A 355 15.13 -3.25 12.23
C GLY A 355 15.08 -4.78 12.27
N CYS A 356 15.97 -5.45 11.55
CA CYS A 356 16.13 -6.90 11.65
C CYS A 356 16.50 -7.35 13.07
N GLU A 357 17.50 -6.70 13.69
CA GLU A 357 17.93 -6.98 15.05
C GLU A 357 16.81 -6.76 16.08
N PHE A 358 16.04 -5.68 15.94
CA PHE A 358 14.90 -5.40 16.81
C PHE A 358 13.81 -6.48 16.70
N LEU A 359 13.38 -6.83 15.48
CA LEU A 359 12.37 -7.87 15.29
C LEU A 359 12.84 -9.21 15.87
N ARG A 360 14.11 -9.57 15.67
CA ARG A 360 14.70 -10.76 16.30
C ARG A 360 14.61 -10.70 17.82
N SER A 361 15.01 -9.58 18.42
CA SER A 361 15.00 -9.43 19.88
C SER A 361 13.60 -9.56 20.50
N LEU A 362 12.55 -9.25 19.72
CA LEU A 362 11.16 -9.31 20.18
C LEU A 362 10.67 -10.76 20.36
N PHE A 363 11.13 -11.69 19.51
CA PHE A 363 10.60 -13.07 19.45
C PHE A 363 11.65 -14.16 19.75
N ILE A 364 12.94 -13.86 19.59
CA ILE A 364 14.04 -14.80 19.85
C ILE A 364 14.61 -14.54 21.23
N LYS A 365 14.26 -15.41 22.18
CA LYS A 365 14.81 -15.46 23.55
C LYS A 365 15.55 -16.78 23.75
N SER A 366 16.28 -16.94 24.85
CA SER A 366 16.99 -18.19 25.17
C SER A 366 16.07 -19.42 25.12
N GLN A 367 14.84 -19.29 25.63
CA GLN A 367 13.84 -20.36 25.57
C GLN A 367 13.43 -20.71 24.13
N THR A 368 13.41 -19.73 23.22
CA THR A 368 13.12 -19.94 21.79
C THR A 368 14.18 -20.84 21.17
N ILE A 369 15.45 -20.57 21.45
CA ILE A 369 16.59 -21.34 20.93
C ILE A 369 16.54 -22.80 21.44
N ILE A 370 16.25 -22.98 22.72
CA ILE A 370 16.12 -24.33 23.31
C ILE A 370 14.96 -25.10 22.65
N LYS A 371 13.78 -24.47 22.55
CA LYS A 371 12.59 -25.09 21.95
C LYS A 371 12.72 -25.33 20.43
N SER A 372 13.58 -24.58 19.73
CA SER A 372 13.78 -24.79 18.30
C SER A 372 14.57 -26.06 17.97
N SER A 373 15.31 -26.64 18.93
CA SER A 373 16.10 -27.87 18.71
C SER A 373 15.27 -29.07 18.22
N SER A 374 13.97 -29.11 18.54
CA SER A 374 13.06 -30.19 18.13
C SER A 374 12.32 -29.89 16.81
N LYS A 375 12.68 -28.82 16.10
CA LYS A 375 12.02 -28.39 14.85
C LYS A 375 12.84 -28.85 13.63
N PRO A 376 12.18 -29.05 12.47
CA PRO A 376 12.85 -29.52 11.26
C PRO A 376 13.87 -28.51 10.73
N GLU A 377 14.99 -29.02 10.23
CA GLU A 377 16.06 -28.20 9.63
C GLU A 377 15.79 -27.83 8.17
N ARG A 378 14.87 -28.54 7.49
CA ARG A 378 14.49 -28.28 6.09
C ARG A 378 13.00 -28.00 6.01
N ILE A 379 12.63 -26.80 5.60
CA ILE A 379 11.22 -26.37 5.57
C ILE A 379 10.83 -25.80 4.21
N TYR A 380 9.62 -26.15 3.78
CA TYR A 380 8.95 -25.52 2.66
C TYR A 380 7.87 -24.57 3.19
N ILE A 381 7.93 -23.29 2.84
CA ILE A 381 6.89 -22.33 3.24
C ILE A 381 5.80 -22.38 2.17
N SER A 382 4.70 -23.04 2.49
CA SER A 382 3.54 -23.19 1.61
C SER A 382 2.81 -21.87 1.39
N ARG A 383 2.17 -21.74 0.22
CA ARG A 383 1.24 -20.65 -0.12
C ARG A 383 -0.21 -21.12 -0.30
N LYS A 384 -0.54 -22.34 0.13
CA LYS A 384 -1.89 -22.93 0.01
C LYS A 384 -2.99 -22.05 0.63
N LEU A 385 -2.70 -21.35 1.73
CA LEU A 385 -3.64 -20.45 2.41
C LEU A 385 -3.50 -18.98 1.97
N ALA A 386 -2.56 -18.67 1.08
CA ALA A 386 -2.32 -17.31 0.64
C ALA A 386 -3.34 -16.88 -0.43
N SER A 387 -3.78 -15.61 -0.38
CA SER A 387 -4.74 -15.09 -1.35
C SER A 387 -4.17 -14.84 -2.74
N TRP A 388 -2.84 -14.68 -2.86
CA TRP A 388 -2.14 -14.29 -4.10
C TRP A 388 -0.80 -15.00 -4.25
N ARG A 389 -0.26 -15.04 -5.47
CA ARG A 389 1.01 -15.72 -5.80
C ARG A 389 0.99 -17.17 -5.32
N ARG A 390 -0.12 -17.86 -5.50
CA ARG A 390 -0.27 -19.27 -5.15
C ARG A 390 0.60 -20.11 -6.09
N VAL A 391 1.04 -21.27 -5.63
CA VAL A 391 1.72 -22.22 -6.49
C VAL A 391 0.64 -23.13 -7.09
N LEU A 392 0.49 -23.13 -8.41
CA LEU A 392 -0.60 -23.87 -9.06
C LEU A 392 -0.37 -25.39 -9.02
N ASN A 393 0.90 -25.81 -9.05
CA ASN A 393 1.32 -27.21 -8.93
C ASN A 393 2.02 -27.47 -7.57
N GLU A 394 1.43 -26.96 -6.47
CA GLU A 394 2.06 -27.01 -5.15
C GLU A 394 2.21 -28.43 -4.61
N GLU A 395 1.25 -29.31 -4.91
CA GLU A 395 1.27 -30.71 -4.46
C GLU A 395 2.48 -31.45 -5.02
N GLU A 396 2.78 -31.28 -6.31
CA GLU A 396 3.94 -31.91 -6.94
C GLU A 396 5.27 -31.32 -6.43
N VAL A 397 5.28 -30.03 -6.09
CA VAL A 397 6.43 -29.39 -5.45
C VAL A 397 6.66 -29.99 -4.06
N VAL A 398 5.62 -30.10 -3.24
CA VAL A 398 5.71 -30.70 -1.89
C VAL A 398 6.17 -32.15 -1.99
N ASN A 399 5.55 -32.96 -2.86
CA ASN A 399 5.93 -34.36 -3.08
C ASN A 399 7.40 -34.53 -3.53
N LEU A 400 7.94 -33.56 -4.29
CA LEU A 400 9.36 -33.55 -4.63
C LEU A 400 10.21 -33.20 -3.40
N LEU A 401 9.86 -32.15 -2.66
CA LEU A 401 10.64 -31.65 -1.53
C LEU A 401 10.65 -32.61 -0.33
N GLU A 402 9.58 -33.35 -0.09
CA GLU A 402 9.52 -34.39 0.95
C GLU A 402 10.58 -35.48 0.75
N LYS A 403 10.91 -35.82 -0.50
CA LYS A 403 12.01 -36.75 -0.83
C LYS A 403 13.39 -36.22 -0.42
N PHE A 404 13.51 -34.91 -0.19
CA PHE A 404 14.69 -34.24 0.34
C PHE A 404 14.54 -33.91 1.84
N GLY A 405 13.57 -34.51 2.53
CA GLY A 405 13.34 -34.34 3.96
C GLY A 405 12.77 -32.98 4.36
N PHE A 406 12.16 -32.25 3.43
CA PHE A 406 11.48 -30.99 3.76
C PHE A 406 10.13 -31.25 4.41
N ILE A 407 9.79 -30.41 5.39
CA ILE A 407 8.44 -30.34 5.94
C ILE A 407 7.73 -29.10 5.42
N SER A 408 6.52 -29.28 4.87
CA SER A 408 5.67 -28.18 4.41
C SER A 408 4.98 -27.47 5.58
N LEU A 409 5.08 -26.15 5.63
CA LEU A 409 4.51 -25.30 6.68
C LEU A 409 3.61 -24.23 6.08
N SER A 410 2.37 -24.11 6.58
CA SER A 410 1.50 -22.96 6.34
C SER A 410 1.63 -21.98 7.50
N LEU A 411 2.46 -20.94 7.35
CA LEU A 411 2.76 -20.02 8.46
C LEU A 411 1.53 -19.22 8.91
N GLU A 412 0.55 -19.01 8.04
CA GLU A 412 -0.69 -18.28 8.33
C GLU A 412 -1.53 -18.89 9.46
N SER A 413 -1.37 -20.19 9.75
CA SER A 413 -2.06 -20.87 10.85
C SER A 413 -1.34 -20.72 12.21
N MET A 414 -0.08 -20.28 12.21
CA MET A 414 0.79 -20.26 13.38
C MET A 414 0.87 -18.86 14.00
N SER A 415 1.13 -18.77 15.30
CA SER A 415 1.56 -17.51 15.93
C SER A 415 2.96 -17.12 15.46
N ILE A 416 3.32 -15.83 15.54
CA ILE A 416 4.66 -15.34 15.16
C ILE A 416 5.74 -16.00 16.00
N ALA A 417 5.47 -16.24 17.29
CA ALA A 417 6.40 -16.94 18.17
C ALA A 417 6.67 -18.38 17.70
N GLU A 418 5.63 -19.10 17.25
CA GLU A 418 5.78 -20.43 16.65
C GLU A 418 6.52 -20.38 15.31
N GLN A 419 6.17 -19.43 14.44
CA GLN A 419 6.88 -19.23 13.17
C GLN A 419 8.37 -19.02 13.44
N ALA A 420 8.72 -18.14 14.38
CA ALA A 420 10.10 -17.85 14.75
C ALA A 420 10.86 -19.10 15.23
N LEU A 421 10.23 -20.04 15.96
CA LEU A 421 10.84 -21.31 16.36
C LEU A 421 11.27 -22.16 15.16
N TYR A 422 10.41 -22.29 14.15
CA TYR A 422 10.74 -23.03 12.93
C TYR A 422 11.86 -22.34 12.15
N MET A 423 11.80 -21.01 12.04
CA MET A 423 12.81 -20.26 11.28
C MET A 423 14.20 -20.32 11.92
N VAL A 424 14.31 -20.32 13.26
CA VAL A 424 15.59 -20.45 13.97
C VAL A 424 16.25 -21.80 13.69
N ALA A 425 15.46 -22.88 13.66
CA ALA A 425 15.94 -24.24 13.42
C ALA A 425 16.29 -24.52 11.95
N ALA A 426 15.65 -23.81 11.01
CA ALA A 426 15.81 -24.05 9.60
C ALA A 426 17.25 -23.77 9.12
N LYS A 427 17.90 -24.80 8.57
CA LYS A 427 19.15 -24.70 7.81
C LYS A 427 18.90 -24.49 6.32
N VAL A 428 17.77 -24.98 5.80
CA VAL A 428 17.35 -24.79 4.40
C VAL A 428 15.87 -24.45 4.32
N ILE A 429 15.56 -23.40 3.56
CA ILE A 429 14.20 -22.94 3.31
C ILE A 429 13.96 -22.91 1.81
N VAL A 430 12.89 -23.57 1.36
CA VAL A 430 12.34 -23.38 0.00
C VAL A 430 11.01 -22.65 0.16
N ALA A 431 10.77 -21.59 -0.60
CA ALA A 431 9.54 -20.83 -0.46
C ALA A 431 9.18 -20.09 -1.76
N PRO A 432 7.90 -20.02 -2.14
CA PRO A 432 7.46 -19.09 -3.16
C PRO A 432 7.40 -17.67 -2.60
N HIS A 433 7.69 -16.67 -3.45
CA HIS A 433 7.80 -15.27 -3.07
C HIS A 433 6.53 -14.75 -2.39
N GLY A 434 6.68 -14.25 -1.15
CA GLY A 434 5.64 -13.47 -0.49
C GLY A 434 5.77 -13.40 1.03
N GLY A 435 4.71 -12.92 1.68
CA GLY A 435 4.76 -12.38 3.05
C GLY A 435 5.41 -13.30 4.10
N GLY A 436 5.28 -14.62 3.98
CA GLY A 436 5.92 -15.59 4.89
C GLY A 436 7.45 -15.45 4.96
N LEU A 437 8.11 -15.03 3.88
CA LEU A 437 9.55 -14.77 3.85
C LEU A 437 9.98 -13.54 4.66
N THR A 438 9.04 -12.74 5.17
CA THR A 438 9.35 -11.71 6.18
C THR A 438 10.02 -12.34 7.40
N ASN A 439 9.66 -13.60 7.71
CA ASN A 439 10.20 -14.34 8.84
C ASN A 439 11.65 -14.82 8.65
N LEU A 440 12.27 -14.63 7.48
CA LEU A 440 13.71 -14.85 7.29
C LEU A 440 14.54 -14.04 8.30
N VAL A 441 13.98 -12.95 8.81
CA VAL A 441 14.58 -12.16 9.90
C VAL A 441 14.91 -13.01 11.13
N PHE A 442 14.22 -14.13 11.37
CA PHE A 442 14.42 -15.03 12.50
C PHE A 442 15.42 -16.17 12.24
N CYS A 443 15.85 -16.38 10.99
CA CYS A 443 16.78 -17.46 10.65
C CYS A 443 18.17 -17.30 11.27
N SER A 444 18.84 -18.42 11.50
CA SER A 444 20.23 -18.41 11.96
C SER A 444 21.17 -18.02 10.80
N PRO A 445 22.28 -17.31 11.05
CA PRO A 445 23.28 -17.04 10.02
C PRO A 445 23.71 -18.33 9.30
N GLY A 446 23.86 -18.26 7.98
CA GLY A 446 24.21 -19.40 7.14
C GLY A 446 23.02 -20.24 6.62
N THR A 447 21.79 -20.00 7.07
CA THR A 447 20.60 -20.65 6.49
C THR A 447 20.55 -20.39 4.97
N LYS A 448 20.33 -21.45 4.20
CA LYS A 448 20.15 -21.40 2.74
C LYS A 448 18.68 -21.12 2.42
N VAL A 449 18.41 -20.15 1.56
CA VAL A 449 17.05 -19.76 1.15
C VAL A 449 16.94 -19.89 -0.36
N ILE A 450 16.02 -20.74 -0.83
CA ILE A 450 15.66 -20.89 -2.24
C ILE A 450 14.29 -20.24 -2.46
N GLU A 451 14.31 -19.01 -2.97
CA GLU A 451 13.11 -18.23 -3.26
C GLU A 451 12.60 -18.48 -4.68
N ILE A 452 11.30 -18.75 -4.82
CA ILE A 452 10.67 -19.03 -6.12
C ILE A 452 9.78 -17.86 -6.53
N PHE A 453 10.10 -17.22 -7.65
CA PHE A 453 9.38 -16.05 -8.14
C PHE A 453 8.35 -16.39 -9.22
N SER A 454 7.31 -15.56 -9.32
CA SER A 454 6.51 -15.46 -10.55
C SER A 454 7.32 -14.71 -11.61
N PRO A 455 7.31 -15.14 -12.90
CA PRO A 455 8.08 -14.46 -13.96
C PRO A 455 7.66 -12.99 -14.16
N LYS A 456 6.46 -12.60 -13.72
CA LYS A 456 5.94 -11.23 -13.84
C LYS A 456 6.14 -10.37 -12.59
N TYR A 457 6.63 -10.94 -11.50
CA TYR A 457 6.82 -10.24 -10.23
C TYR A 457 8.08 -10.70 -9.51
N ILE A 458 9.19 -10.04 -9.83
CA ILE A 458 10.50 -10.25 -9.22
C ILE A 458 10.85 -8.99 -8.41
N THR A 459 11.07 -9.15 -7.11
CA THR A 459 11.43 -8.05 -6.20
C THR A 459 12.52 -8.49 -5.24
N ASN A 460 13.19 -7.54 -4.61
CA ASN A 460 14.45 -7.80 -3.89
C ASN A 460 14.31 -7.78 -2.35
N PHE A 461 13.09 -7.70 -1.80
CA PHE A 461 12.87 -7.48 -0.36
C PHE A 461 13.48 -8.57 0.52
N TYR A 462 13.28 -9.84 0.18
CA TYR A 462 13.72 -10.96 1.01
C TYR A 462 15.20 -11.30 0.80
N TRP A 463 15.75 -10.97 -0.37
CA TRP A 463 17.19 -10.92 -0.61
C TRP A 463 17.90 -9.88 0.27
N GLU A 464 17.29 -8.70 0.47
CA GLU A 464 17.84 -7.70 1.39
C GLU A 464 17.86 -8.21 2.84
N ILE A 465 16.75 -8.81 3.32
CA ILE A 465 16.70 -9.42 4.67
C ILE A 465 17.75 -10.52 4.80
N SER A 466 17.89 -11.36 3.77
CA SER A 466 18.89 -12.44 3.73
C SER A 466 20.30 -11.89 3.91
N ASN A 467 20.68 -10.84 3.17
CA ASN A 467 21.98 -10.20 3.33
C ASN A 467 22.19 -9.65 4.73
N LEU A 468 21.21 -8.90 5.26
CA LEU A 468 21.31 -8.29 6.59
C LEU A 468 21.38 -9.33 7.72
N CYS A 469 20.75 -10.49 7.54
CA CYS A 469 20.76 -11.60 8.48
C CYS A 469 21.84 -12.65 8.20
N ARG A 470 22.72 -12.41 7.21
CA ARG A 470 23.82 -13.30 6.78
C ARG A 470 23.33 -14.69 6.34
N LEU A 471 22.27 -14.72 5.54
CA LEU A 471 21.72 -15.92 4.91
C LEU A 471 22.24 -16.07 3.47
N SER A 472 22.29 -17.31 2.98
CA SER A 472 22.68 -17.60 1.60
C SER A 472 21.45 -17.63 0.71
N HIS A 473 21.28 -16.60 -0.13
CA HIS A 473 20.08 -16.43 -0.96
C HIS A 473 20.27 -17.00 -2.37
N TYR A 474 19.31 -17.83 -2.76
CA TYR A 474 19.18 -18.44 -4.08
C TYR A 474 17.80 -18.13 -4.64
N TYR A 475 17.67 -18.07 -5.97
CA TYR A 475 16.36 -17.89 -6.58
C TYR A 475 16.12 -18.73 -7.83
N LEU A 476 14.85 -19.04 -8.07
CA LEU A 476 14.32 -19.70 -9.26
C LEU A 476 13.13 -18.91 -9.81
N ILE A 477 13.03 -18.79 -11.14
CA ILE A 477 11.87 -18.15 -11.78
C ILE A 477 10.90 -19.22 -12.28
N GLY A 478 9.63 -19.12 -11.90
CA GLY A 478 8.55 -20.01 -12.35
C GLY A 478 8.26 -19.90 -13.85
N GLU A 479 7.36 -20.76 -14.34
CA GLU A 479 6.99 -20.83 -15.75
C GLU A 479 5.90 -19.79 -16.11
N ASN A 480 5.86 -19.38 -17.38
CA ASN A 480 4.77 -18.57 -17.93
C ASN A 480 3.55 -19.46 -18.22
N PHE A 481 2.34 -18.93 -18.06
CA PHE A 481 1.08 -19.61 -18.39
C PHE A 481 -0.01 -18.61 -18.82
N GLU A 482 -0.98 -19.09 -19.60
CA GLU A 482 -2.00 -18.27 -20.27
C GLU A 482 -3.05 -17.68 -19.31
N ASP A 483 -3.44 -18.40 -18.26
CA ASP A 483 -4.51 -18.01 -17.32
C ASP A 483 -4.02 -17.14 -16.14
N ASP A 484 -2.95 -16.37 -16.37
CA ASP A 484 -2.56 -15.35 -15.42
C ASP A 484 -3.43 -14.13 -15.67
N ASN A 485 -4.25 -13.74 -14.68
CA ASN A 485 -5.12 -12.56 -14.57
C ASN A 485 -4.34 -11.22 -14.74
N SER A 486 -3.59 -11.11 -15.83
CA SER A 486 -2.54 -10.16 -16.17
C SER A 486 -3.07 -8.74 -16.37
N GLY A 487 -4.39 -8.57 -16.42
CA GLY A 487 -5.06 -7.27 -16.43
C GLY A 487 -5.39 -6.68 -15.06
N LYS A 488 -5.36 -7.45 -13.95
CA LYS A 488 -5.98 -6.97 -12.70
C LYS A 488 -5.00 -6.29 -11.74
N VAL A 489 -3.82 -6.86 -11.44
CA VAL A 489 -2.85 -6.25 -10.50
C VAL A 489 -1.42 -6.86 -10.63
N PRO A 490 -0.33 -6.08 -10.82
CA PRO A 490 1.03 -6.60 -11.07
C PRO A 490 1.66 -7.48 -9.97
N TRP A 491 1.24 -7.34 -8.72
CA TRP A 491 1.82 -8.10 -7.59
C TRP A 491 1.06 -9.39 -7.25
N LYS A 492 0.01 -9.75 -8.00
CA LYS A 492 -0.78 -10.97 -7.72
C LYS A 492 -0.41 -12.26 -8.45
N PRO A 493 0.41 -12.29 -9.52
CA PRO A 493 0.43 -13.42 -10.45
C PRO A 493 0.84 -14.72 -9.75
N ASP A 494 0.09 -15.80 -10.02
CA ASP A 494 0.37 -17.14 -9.49
C ASP A 494 1.66 -17.72 -10.10
N ILE A 495 2.14 -18.85 -9.57
CA ILE A 495 3.45 -19.44 -9.86
C ILE A 495 3.25 -20.88 -10.31
N ILE A 496 3.87 -21.26 -11.42
CA ILE A 496 4.09 -22.67 -11.79
C ILE A 496 5.56 -22.98 -11.60
N VAL A 497 5.88 -24.07 -10.89
CA VAL A 497 7.25 -24.45 -10.59
C VAL A 497 7.67 -25.64 -11.46
N ASN A 498 8.76 -25.47 -12.20
CA ASN A 498 9.38 -26.57 -12.93
C ASN A 498 10.19 -27.46 -12.00
N LEU A 499 9.70 -28.68 -11.76
CA LEU A 499 10.28 -29.63 -10.80
C LEU A 499 11.72 -30.03 -11.14
N THR A 500 12.03 -30.18 -12.43
CA THR A 500 13.39 -30.51 -12.89
C THR A 500 14.35 -29.36 -12.59
N ARG A 501 13.92 -28.11 -12.85
CA ARG A 501 14.71 -26.91 -12.52
C ARG A 501 14.85 -26.72 -11.01
N LEU A 502 13.78 -26.96 -10.23
CA LEU A 502 13.85 -26.93 -8.78
C LEU A 502 14.85 -27.95 -8.23
N LYS A 503 14.86 -29.19 -8.75
CA LYS A 503 15.84 -30.21 -8.36
C LYS A 503 17.29 -29.79 -8.70
N LYS A 504 17.51 -29.19 -9.88
CA LYS A 504 18.82 -28.63 -10.26
C LYS A 504 19.24 -27.48 -9.34
N MET A 505 18.31 -26.60 -8.98
CA MET A 505 18.53 -25.48 -8.07
C MET A 505 18.91 -25.97 -6.66
N MET A 506 18.19 -26.97 -6.14
CA MET A 506 18.53 -27.61 -4.86
C MET A 506 19.93 -28.22 -4.89
N LYS A 507 20.28 -28.96 -5.95
CA LYS A 507 21.64 -29.50 -6.11
C LYS A 507 22.70 -28.39 -6.16
N PHE A 508 22.44 -27.30 -6.87
CA PHE A 508 23.34 -26.15 -6.95
C PHE A 508 23.51 -25.42 -5.61
N ALA A 509 22.48 -25.45 -4.75
CA ALA A 509 22.55 -24.97 -3.37
C ALA A 509 23.11 -26.02 -2.39
N GLU A 510 23.63 -27.15 -2.89
CA GLU A 510 24.15 -28.30 -2.11
C GLU A 510 23.11 -28.84 -1.11
N VAL A 511 21.87 -28.96 -1.57
CA VAL A 511 20.78 -29.62 -0.83
C VAL A 511 20.64 -31.04 -1.38
N GLU A 512 21.20 -32.00 -0.64
CA GLU A 512 21.24 -33.40 -1.04
C GLU A 512 20.01 -34.17 -0.58
N LEU A 513 19.72 -35.31 -1.23
CA LEU A 513 18.69 -36.26 -0.78
C LEU A 513 19.07 -36.79 0.60
N ILE A 514 18.06 -37.05 1.46
CA ILE A 514 18.27 -37.68 2.77
C ILE A 514 18.15 -39.19 2.62
#